data_AF-A0A3R6F860-F1
#
_entry.id   AF-A0A3R6F860-F1
#
_cell.length_a   1.000
_cell.length_b   1.000
_cell.length_c   1.000
_cell.angle_alpha   90.00
_cell.angle_beta   90.00
_cell.angle_gamma   90.00
#
_symmetry.space_group_name_H-M   'P 1'
#
loop_
_entity.id
_entity.type
_entity.pdbx_description
1 polymer ?
#
loop_
_entity_poly.entity_id
_entity_poly.type
_entity_poly.pdbx_seq_one_letter_code
_entity_poly.pdbx_strand_id
1 'polypeptide(L)'
;MNINKIDKIMPDFSDTERRLVDLLEVGAKFRFDGVEYIVSKPSCKPTVAKGECKTDVYVQTNSVNGDKVFKISVKQQNADFLENKMSHERAVEIFGAKADEVIMQATNSIKENFQKTPIIYFVRKGRTDAKSITLGWKFEFVNKTGGNLSSSMQLTTQQIVDVYSGTSLPDDKKNAIVNGEEVIDSGIADFILVVDQDKNMTIEDFEKGLMTIEKFVETEKPTVYFACKALNYRAEKDKWDGDRPLSVYVDWRIENSELVGELRFDEPLHHKGNEIGNRIQNLLLELGINSDNFLRLKDVIDSSISVCG
;
A
#
# COMPACT_ATOMS: atom_id res chain seq x y z
N MET A 1 31.84 26.54 12.78
CA MET A 1 30.50 27.02 12.41
C MET A 1 29.61 25.81 12.23
N ASN A 2 28.86 25.44 13.27
CA ASN A 2 27.86 24.38 13.20
C ASN A 2 26.58 24.98 12.63
N ILE A 3 26.18 24.51 11.46
CA ILE A 3 24.86 24.77 10.92
C ILE A 3 23.94 23.77 11.61
N ASN A 4 23.15 24.25 12.56
CA ASN A 4 22.06 23.48 13.16
C ASN A 4 21.06 23.12 12.04
N LYS A 5 21.09 21.85 11.60
CA LYS A 5 19.92 21.24 10.96
C LYS A 5 18.85 21.14 12.05
N ILE A 6 17.88 22.04 11.98
CA ILE A 6 16.60 21.81 12.62
C ILE A 6 15.98 20.66 11.83
N ASP A 7 16.05 19.45 12.39
CA ASP A 7 15.26 18.33 11.90
C ASP A 7 13.79 18.73 12.10
N LYS A 8 13.17 19.23 11.01
CA LYS A 8 11.75 19.49 10.94
C LYS A 8 11.07 18.13 11.14
N ILE A 9 10.50 17.90 12.33
CA ILE A 9 9.71 16.72 12.63
C ILE A 9 8.58 16.71 11.60
N MET A 10 8.66 15.78 10.63
CA MET A 10 7.59 15.58 9.66
C MET A 10 6.34 15.18 10.45
N PRO A 11 5.22 15.91 10.29
CA PRO A 11 3.96 15.52 10.92
C PRO A 11 3.58 14.11 10.46
N ASP A 12 3.32 13.21 11.41
CA ASP A 12 2.87 11.86 11.10
C ASP A 12 1.46 11.91 10.48
N PHE A 13 1.10 10.93 9.65
CA PHE A 13 -0.25 10.83 9.07
C PHE A 13 -1.32 10.86 10.17
N SER A 14 -1.04 10.17 11.27
CA SER A 14 -1.85 10.15 12.49
C SER A 14 -2.07 11.54 13.11
N ASP A 15 -1.14 12.48 12.92
CA ASP A 15 -1.29 13.86 13.42
C ASP A 15 -2.20 14.69 12.52
N THR A 16 -2.17 14.46 11.21
CA THR A 16 -3.07 15.13 10.26
C THR A 16 -4.53 14.75 10.53
N GLU A 17 -4.82 13.47 10.69
CA GLU A 17 -6.17 12.98 11.01
C GLU A 17 -6.69 13.58 12.30
N ARG A 18 -5.85 13.59 13.35
CA ARG A 18 -6.20 14.17 14.66
C ARG A 18 -6.55 15.64 14.55
N ARG A 19 -5.73 16.44 13.84
CA ARG A 19 -6.00 17.86 13.63
C ARG A 19 -7.31 18.10 12.89
N LEU A 20 -7.67 17.23 11.93
CA LEU A 20 -8.93 17.35 11.22
C LEU A 20 -10.13 16.99 12.10
N VAL A 21 -10.01 15.96 12.95
CA VAL A 21 -11.01 15.64 13.97
C VAL A 21 -11.20 16.81 14.94
N ASP A 22 -10.11 17.42 15.40
CA ASP A 22 -10.14 18.57 16.32
C ASP A 22 -10.75 19.82 15.64
N LEU A 23 -10.44 20.05 14.35
CA LEU A 23 -11.01 21.15 13.56
C LEU A 23 -12.53 20.99 13.38
N LEU A 24 -13.00 19.76 13.27
CA LEU A 24 -14.40 19.40 13.05
C LEU A 24 -15.06 18.93 14.36
N GLU A 25 -14.87 19.70 15.45
CA GLU A 25 -15.52 19.45 16.73
C GLU A 25 -17.03 19.73 16.69
N VAL A 26 -17.77 19.24 17.69
CA VAL A 26 -19.23 19.45 17.78
C VAL A 26 -19.56 20.95 17.79
N GLY A 27 -20.46 21.37 16.93
CA GLY A 27 -20.84 22.77 16.75
C GLY A 27 -19.97 23.54 15.75
N ALA A 28 -18.86 22.97 15.28
CA ALA A 28 -18.11 23.53 14.15
C ALA A 28 -19.02 23.63 12.92
N LYS A 29 -18.78 24.67 12.12
CA LYS A 29 -19.58 24.98 10.93
C LYS A 29 -18.68 25.02 9.71
N PHE A 30 -19.19 24.49 8.60
CA PHE A 30 -18.53 24.60 7.31
C PHE A 30 -19.56 24.56 6.19
N ARG A 31 -19.17 25.01 5.00
CA ARG A 31 -19.98 24.99 3.78
C ARG A 31 -19.48 23.95 2.81
N PHE A 32 -20.41 23.19 2.24
CA PHE A 32 -20.14 22.28 1.14
C PHE A 32 -21.28 22.37 0.12
N ASP A 33 -20.92 22.57 -1.15
CA ASP A 33 -21.87 22.72 -2.26
C ASP A 33 -22.98 23.77 -1.99
N GLY A 34 -22.57 24.92 -1.44
CA GLY A 34 -23.48 26.03 -1.13
C GLY A 34 -24.34 25.85 0.13
N VAL A 35 -24.26 24.72 0.83
CA VAL A 35 -25.04 24.43 2.05
C VAL A 35 -24.15 24.53 3.28
N GLU A 36 -24.62 25.22 4.32
CA GLU A 36 -23.97 25.24 5.65
C GLU A 36 -24.35 23.98 6.45
N TYR A 37 -23.34 23.31 6.98
CA TYR A 37 -23.45 22.13 7.83
C TYR A 37 -22.90 22.45 9.22
N ILE A 38 -23.54 21.92 10.25
CA ILE A 38 -23.10 22.01 11.64
C ILE A 38 -22.79 20.60 12.12
N VAL A 39 -21.58 20.39 12.65
CA VAL A 39 -21.17 19.10 13.22
C VAL A 39 -22.06 18.76 14.42
N SER A 40 -22.76 17.63 14.37
CA SER A 40 -23.79 17.24 15.34
C SER A 40 -23.36 16.17 16.34
N LYS A 41 -22.30 15.40 16.04
CA LYS A 41 -21.68 14.44 16.96
C LYS A 41 -20.15 14.52 16.91
N PRO A 42 -19.42 14.03 17.93
CA PRO A 42 -17.97 13.99 17.90
C PRO A 42 -17.45 13.30 16.63
N SER A 43 -16.65 14.02 15.85
CA SER A 43 -15.93 13.46 14.71
C SER A 43 -14.91 12.42 15.22
N CYS A 44 -14.66 11.39 14.42
CA CYS A 44 -13.68 10.37 14.80
C CYS A 44 -13.02 9.74 13.58
N LYS A 45 -11.87 9.09 13.80
CA LYS A 45 -11.33 8.11 12.85
C LYS A 45 -12.06 6.78 13.02
N PRO A 46 -12.78 6.28 11.99
CA PRO A 46 -13.37 4.96 12.05
C PRO A 46 -12.31 3.87 12.21
N THR A 47 -12.66 2.79 12.91
CA THR A 47 -11.73 1.68 13.17
C THR A 47 -12.34 0.35 12.75
N VAL A 48 -11.49 -0.59 12.35
CA VAL A 48 -11.88 -1.96 11.96
C VAL A 48 -11.03 -2.96 12.73
N ALA A 49 -11.51 -4.19 12.87
CA ALA A 49 -10.84 -5.21 13.69
C ALA A 49 -9.40 -5.51 13.24
N LYS A 50 -9.12 -5.44 11.94
CA LYS A 50 -7.80 -5.72 11.36
C LYS A 50 -7.49 -4.73 10.24
N GLY A 51 -6.33 -4.09 10.29
CA GLY A 51 -5.89 -3.11 9.28
C GLY A 51 -6.71 -1.82 9.33
N GLU A 52 -6.86 -1.15 8.19
CA GLU A 52 -7.56 0.14 8.08
C GLU A 52 -8.69 0.06 7.05
N CYS A 53 -9.66 0.97 7.16
CA CYS A 53 -10.67 1.27 6.14
C CYS A 53 -10.27 2.51 5.34
N LYS A 54 -11.06 2.96 4.35
CA LYS A 54 -10.71 4.12 3.51
C LYS A 54 -11.14 5.46 4.11
N THR A 55 -12.11 5.43 5.00
CA THR A 55 -12.55 6.63 5.73
C THR A 55 -11.56 6.92 6.84
N ASP A 56 -10.85 8.03 6.71
CA ASP A 56 -9.87 8.50 7.69
C ASP A 56 -10.54 9.40 8.75
N VAL A 57 -11.57 10.14 8.37
CA VAL A 57 -12.39 10.96 9.28
C VAL A 57 -13.88 10.83 8.94
N TYR A 58 -14.69 10.55 9.96
CA TYR A 58 -16.14 10.43 9.89
C TYR A 58 -16.80 11.58 10.66
N VAL A 59 -17.66 12.32 9.97
CA VAL A 59 -18.28 13.55 10.50
C VAL A 59 -19.79 13.48 10.31
N GLN A 60 -20.54 13.55 11.40
CA GLN A 60 -22.00 13.66 11.35
C GLN A 60 -22.40 15.11 11.46
N THR A 61 -23.31 15.54 10.59
CA THR A 61 -23.71 16.94 10.48
C THR A 61 -25.21 17.06 10.31
N ASN A 62 -25.74 18.22 10.69
CA ASN A 62 -27.11 18.62 10.41
C ASN A 62 -27.08 19.88 9.52
N SER A 63 -28.03 20.00 8.61
CA SER A 63 -28.17 21.15 7.71
C SER A 63 -29.64 21.50 7.50
N VAL A 64 -29.90 22.56 6.72
CA VAL A 64 -31.25 22.88 6.26
C VAL A 64 -31.88 21.77 5.41
N ASN A 65 -31.07 20.89 4.81
CA ASN A 65 -31.51 19.76 4.00
C ASN A 65 -31.63 18.45 4.81
N GLY A 66 -31.48 18.51 6.14
CA GLY A 66 -31.45 17.36 7.02
C GLY A 66 -30.03 16.88 7.36
N ASP A 67 -29.97 15.69 7.95
CA ASP A 67 -28.74 15.10 8.44
C ASP A 67 -27.90 14.57 7.28
N LYS A 68 -26.58 14.76 7.36
CA LYS A 68 -25.61 14.26 6.38
C LYS A 68 -24.34 13.77 7.08
N VAL A 69 -23.79 12.69 6.57
CA VAL A 69 -22.49 12.16 7.00
C VAL A 69 -21.45 12.48 5.94
N PHE A 70 -20.29 12.97 6.38
CA PHE A 70 -19.10 13.10 5.54
C PHE A 70 -18.10 12.02 5.95
N LYS A 71 -17.93 11.03 5.08
CA LYS A 71 -16.92 9.97 5.17
C LYS A 71 -15.73 10.37 4.32
N ILE A 72 -14.69 10.89 4.95
CA ILE A 72 -13.59 11.61 4.29
C ILE A 72 -12.34 10.73 4.27
N SER A 73 -11.77 10.49 3.10
CA SER A 73 -10.38 10.01 2.97
C SER A 73 -9.43 11.20 2.89
N VAL A 74 -8.42 11.21 3.74
CA VAL A 74 -7.39 12.24 3.81
C VAL A 74 -6.16 11.76 3.06
N LYS A 75 -5.62 12.59 2.17
CA LYS A 75 -4.36 12.31 1.46
C LYS A 75 -3.37 13.42 1.70
N GLN A 76 -2.21 13.09 2.23
CA GLN A 76 -1.10 14.04 2.29
C GLN A 76 -0.44 14.17 0.91
N GLN A 77 0.04 15.35 0.55
CA GLN A 77 0.73 15.57 -0.73
C GLN A 77 2.00 14.71 -0.90
N ASN A 78 2.63 14.31 0.20
CA ASN A 78 3.83 13.46 0.20
C ASN A 78 3.53 11.96 0.28
N ALA A 79 2.26 11.55 0.46
CA ALA A 79 1.89 10.16 0.65
C ALA A 79 1.87 9.43 -0.69
N ASP A 80 2.48 8.25 -0.72
CA ASP A 80 2.72 7.52 -1.98
C ASP A 80 1.68 6.43 -2.25
N PHE A 81 1.00 5.94 -1.21
CA PHE A 81 0.22 4.70 -1.28
C PHE A 81 -1.28 4.94 -1.44
N LEU A 82 -1.88 4.18 -2.36
CA LEU A 82 -3.32 4.07 -2.55
C LEU A 82 -3.84 2.70 -2.10
N GLU A 83 -3.08 1.64 -2.40
CA GLU A 83 -3.30 0.28 -1.87
C GLU A 83 -1.97 -0.35 -1.48
N ASN A 84 -1.88 -0.86 -0.25
CA ASN A 84 -0.66 -1.46 0.28
C ASN A 84 -0.84 -2.97 0.44
N LYS A 85 0.09 -3.75 -0.13
CA LYS A 85 0.10 -5.22 -0.09
C LYS A 85 -1.22 -5.84 -0.56
N MET A 86 -1.53 -5.65 -1.84
CA MET A 86 -2.75 -6.17 -2.47
C MET A 86 -2.82 -7.70 -2.33
N SER A 87 -3.99 -8.22 -1.94
CA SER A 87 -4.31 -9.65 -1.98
C SER A 87 -5.01 -10.03 -3.27
N HIS A 88 -5.08 -11.32 -3.57
CA HIS A 88 -5.81 -11.80 -4.75
C HIS A 88 -7.30 -11.45 -4.67
N GLU A 89 -7.92 -11.59 -3.50
CA GLU A 89 -9.33 -11.22 -3.29
C GLU A 89 -9.55 -9.73 -3.60
N ARG A 90 -8.66 -8.86 -3.11
CA ARG A 90 -8.72 -7.44 -3.41
C ARG A 90 -8.49 -7.13 -4.89
N ALA A 91 -7.66 -7.90 -5.58
CA ALA A 91 -7.47 -7.76 -7.02
C ALA A 91 -8.76 -8.14 -7.78
N VAL A 92 -9.45 -9.20 -7.38
CA VAL A 92 -10.74 -9.62 -7.96
C VAL A 92 -11.82 -8.56 -7.71
N GLU A 93 -11.83 -7.91 -6.56
CA GLU A 93 -12.76 -6.80 -6.28
C GLU A 93 -12.57 -5.61 -7.23
N ILE A 94 -11.34 -5.34 -7.67
CA ILE A 94 -11.00 -4.20 -8.54
C ILE A 94 -11.14 -4.57 -10.03
N PHE A 95 -10.68 -5.76 -10.42
CA PHE A 95 -10.55 -6.17 -11.82
C PHE A 95 -11.60 -7.21 -12.26
N GLY A 96 -12.42 -7.70 -11.33
CA GLY A 96 -13.32 -8.82 -11.55
C GLY A 96 -12.55 -10.11 -11.88
N ALA A 97 -13.17 -10.96 -12.70
CA ALA A 97 -12.62 -12.24 -13.12
C ALA A 97 -11.31 -12.13 -13.94
N LYS A 98 -10.89 -10.92 -14.33
CA LYS A 98 -9.66 -10.68 -15.10
C LYS A 98 -8.46 -10.27 -14.24
N ALA A 99 -8.56 -10.35 -12.91
CA ALA A 99 -7.50 -9.93 -11.99
C ALA A 99 -6.12 -10.50 -12.35
N ASP A 100 -6.04 -11.81 -12.56
CA ASP A 100 -4.78 -12.48 -12.92
C ASP A 100 -4.23 -11.96 -14.25
N GLU A 101 -5.05 -11.92 -15.31
CA GLU A 101 -4.64 -11.43 -16.64
C GLU A 101 -4.08 -10.00 -16.55
N VAL A 102 -4.76 -9.12 -15.82
CA VAL A 102 -4.41 -7.71 -15.68
C VAL A 102 -3.08 -7.54 -14.93
N ILE A 103 -2.88 -8.26 -13.82
CA ILE A 103 -1.62 -8.19 -13.05
C ILE A 103 -0.47 -8.83 -13.82
N MET A 104 -0.72 -9.93 -14.52
CA MET A 104 0.26 -10.58 -15.39
C MET A 104 0.71 -9.63 -16.51
N GLN A 105 -0.22 -8.96 -17.20
CA GLN A 105 0.11 -7.99 -18.24
C GLN A 105 0.92 -6.82 -17.67
N ALA A 106 0.52 -6.29 -16.51
CA ALA A 106 1.24 -5.22 -15.82
C ALA A 106 2.67 -5.61 -15.48
N THR A 107 2.88 -6.75 -14.81
CA THR A 107 4.21 -7.22 -14.42
C THR A 107 5.08 -7.61 -15.62
N ASN A 108 4.50 -8.21 -16.66
CA ASN A 108 5.22 -8.51 -17.90
C ASN A 108 5.69 -7.26 -18.64
N SER A 109 4.95 -6.14 -18.56
CA SER A 109 5.36 -4.87 -19.18
C SER A 109 6.70 -4.33 -18.64
N ILE A 110 7.10 -4.77 -17.44
CA ILE A 110 8.38 -4.40 -16.80
C ILE A 110 9.29 -5.62 -16.57
N LYS A 111 9.07 -6.73 -17.30
CA LYS A 111 9.80 -8.01 -17.12
C LYS A 111 11.32 -7.87 -17.15
N GLU A 112 11.84 -7.06 -18.06
CA GLU A 112 13.29 -6.81 -18.15
C GLU A 112 13.86 -6.21 -16.87
N ASN A 113 13.10 -5.36 -16.18
CA ASN A 113 13.57 -4.73 -14.94
C ASN A 113 13.65 -5.75 -13.81
N PHE A 114 12.74 -6.74 -13.77
CA PHE A 114 12.86 -7.87 -12.84
C PHE A 114 14.10 -8.70 -13.13
N GLN A 115 14.34 -9.06 -14.40
CA GLN A 115 15.51 -9.85 -14.81
C GLN A 115 16.84 -9.16 -14.49
N LYS A 116 16.90 -7.82 -14.57
CA LYS A 116 18.09 -7.03 -14.22
C LYS A 116 18.24 -6.80 -12.70
N THR A 117 17.22 -7.12 -11.90
CA THR A 117 17.23 -6.88 -10.45
C THR A 117 17.93 -8.03 -9.73
N PRO A 118 18.93 -7.75 -8.85
CA PRO A 118 19.52 -8.79 -8.02
C PRO A 118 18.48 -9.49 -7.13
N ILE A 119 18.56 -10.82 -7.05
CA ILE A 119 17.69 -11.65 -6.21
C ILE A 119 18.44 -12.33 -5.05
N ILE A 120 19.77 -12.21 -5.01
CA ILE A 120 20.59 -12.52 -3.83
C ILE A 120 21.48 -11.31 -3.52
N TYR A 121 21.53 -10.93 -2.25
CA TYR A 121 22.29 -9.77 -1.77
C TYR A 121 23.34 -10.23 -0.77
N PHE A 122 24.59 -10.33 -1.21
CA PHE A 122 25.74 -10.60 -0.34
C PHE A 122 26.14 -9.37 0.47
N VAL A 123 26.03 -8.18 -0.14
CA VAL A 123 26.19 -6.88 0.52
C VAL A 123 24.89 -6.10 0.54
N ARG A 124 24.80 -5.12 1.45
CA ARG A 124 23.65 -4.22 1.54
C ARG A 124 23.52 -3.39 0.25
N LYS A 125 22.29 -3.29 -0.28
CA LYS A 125 21.97 -2.40 -1.41
C LYS A 125 20.73 -1.58 -1.09
N GLY A 126 20.93 -0.27 -0.90
CA GLY A 126 19.86 0.65 -0.51
C GLY A 126 19.20 0.22 0.81
N ARG A 127 17.91 -0.11 0.73
CA ARG A 127 17.09 -0.58 1.87
C ARG A 127 17.11 -2.10 2.08
N THR A 128 17.71 -2.87 1.17
CA THR A 128 17.85 -4.32 1.32
C THR A 128 19.10 -4.64 2.13
N ASP A 129 18.92 -5.36 3.24
CA ASP A 129 20.00 -5.82 4.12
C ASP A 129 20.96 -6.77 3.39
N ALA A 130 22.21 -6.84 3.85
CA ALA A 130 23.15 -7.88 3.42
C ALA A 130 22.62 -9.28 3.82
N LYS A 131 23.13 -10.32 3.15
CA LYS A 131 22.71 -11.72 3.33
C LYS A 131 21.20 -11.92 3.19
N SER A 132 20.63 -11.32 2.15
CA SER A 132 19.20 -11.44 1.83
C SER A 132 18.98 -12.23 0.54
N ILE A 133 17.92 -13.04 0.49
CA ILE A 133 17.44 -13.74 -0.70
C ILE A 133 16.02 -13.27 -0.99
N THR A 134 15.76 -12.85 -2.22
CA THR A 134 14.44 -12.39 -2.65
C THR A 134 13.49 -13.57 -2.80
N LEU A 135 12.34 -13.51 -2.13
CA LEU A 135 11.25 -14.49 -2.27
C LEU A 135 10.33 -14.14 -3.43
N GLY A 136 10.18 -12.85 -3.70
CA GLY A 136 9.34 -12.31 -4.76
C GLY A 136 9.02 -10.85 -4.50
N TRP A 137 8.00 -10.33 -5.18
CA TRP A 137 7.57 -8.94 -5.06
C TRP A 137 6.07 -8.83 -4.80
N LYS A 138 5.72 -8.01 -3.82
CA LYS A 138 4.34 -7.64 -3.48
C LYS A 138 3.83 -6.60 -4.47
N PHE A 139 2.55 -6.68 -4.82
CA PHE A 139 1.88 -5.69 -5.66
C PHE A 139 1.22 -4.59 -4.82
N GLU A 140 1.46 -3.33 -5.18
CA GLU A 140 0.97 -2.15 -4.47
C GLU A 140 0.47 -1.12 -5.49
N PHE A 141 -0.60 -0.39 -5.15
CA PHE A 141 -0.99 0.81 -5.90
C PHE A 141 -0.46 2.06 -5.24
N VAL A 142 0.09 2.94 -6.06
CA VAL A 142 0.71 4.19 -5.64
C VAL A 142 0.27 5.33 -6.56
N ASN A 143 0.27 6.55 -6.04
CA ASN A 143 -0.11 7.76 -6.80
C ASN A 143 1.07 8.40 -7.55
N LYS A 144 2.29 7.86 -7.37
CA LYS A 144 3.49 8.29 -8.07
C LYS A 144 4.42 7.11 -8.33
N THR A 145 5.25 7.19 -9.36
CA THR A 145 6.23 6.14 -9.64
C THR A 145 7.27 6.03 -8.52
N GLY A 146 7.78 4.82 -8.30
CA GLY A 146 8.66 4.53 -7.18
C GLY A 146 9.62 3.39 -7.46
N GLY A 147 10.72 3.70 -8.16
CA GLY A 147 11.77 2.74 -8.55
C GLY A 147 11.47 2.01 -9.87
N ASN A 148 12.40 1.15 -10.29
CA ASN A 148 12.37 0.53 -11.63
C ASN A 148 11.34 -0.59 -11.77
N LEU A 149 10.80 -1.09 -10.66
CA LEU A 149 9.75 -2.11 -10.65
C LEU A 149 8.37 -1.46 -10.44
N SER A 150 8.09 -0.41 -11.21
CA SER A 150 6.81 0.30 -11.21
C SER A 150 6.47 0.82 -12.60
N SER A 151 5.18 0.91 -12.92
CA SER A 151 4.67 1.51 -14.16
C SER A 151 3.22 1.97 -13.97
N SER A 152 2.68 2.75 -14.91
CA SER A 152 1.30 3.22 -14.88
C SER A 152 0.33 2.05 -15.01
N MET A 153 -0.72 2.03 -14.20
CA MET A 153 -1.81 1.07 -14.31
C MET A 153 -2.91 1.64 -15.20
N GLN A 154 -3.41 0.84 -16.15
CA GLN A 154 -4.55 1.23 -16.97
C GLN A 154 -5.84 0.85 -16.24
N LEU A 155 -6.43 1.82 -15.55
CA LEU A 155 -7.69 1.66 -14.81
C LEU A 155 -8.79 2.48 -15.48
N THR A 156 -10.01 1.95 -15.46
CA THR A 156 -11.20 2.75 -15.80
C THR A 156 -11.47 3.79 -14.73
N THR A 157 -12.21 4.85 -15.06
CA THR A 157 -12.65 5.87 -14.10
C THR A 157 -13.33 5.25 -12.87
N GLN A 158 -14.21 4.27 -13.07
CA GLN A 158 -14.89 3.59 -11.96
C GLN A 158 -13.92 2.83 -11.05
N GLN A 159 -12.93 2.13 -11.63
CA GLN A 159 -11.92 1.43 -10.84
C GLN A 159 -11.04 2.40 -10.04
N ILE A 160 -10.73 3.57 -10.60
CA ILE A 160 -10.00 4.61 -9.85
C ILE A 160 -10.88 5.08 -8.68
N VAL A 161 -12.16 5.40 -8.92
CA VAL A 161 -13.10 5.76 -7.84
C VAL A 161 -13.11 4.68 -6.75
N ASP A 162 -13.25 3.40 -7.11
CA ASP A 162 -13.31 2.28 -6.16
C ASP A 162 -12.00 2.09 -5.37
N VAL A 163 -10.84 2.40 -5.95
CA VAL A 163 -9.53 2.38 -5.27
C VAL A 163 -9.46 3.47 -4.18
N TYR A 164 -10.04 4.65 -4.44
CA TYR A 164 -10.07 5.75 -3.49
C TYR A 164 -11.17 5.59 -2.44
N SER A 165 -12.37 5.14 -2.82
CA SER A 165 -13.54 5.04 -1.94
C SER A 165 -13.56 3.76 -1.11
N GLY A 166 -13.10 2.63 -1.67
CA GLY A 166 -13.18 1.32 -1.04
C GLY A 166 -14.55 0.66 -1.10
N THR A 167 -15.41 1.07 -2.03
CA THR A 167 -16.75 0.49 -2.26
C THR A 167 -16.75 -1.03 -2.44
N SER A 168 -15.71 -1.56 -3.08
CA SER A 168 -15.57 -2.98 -3.36
C SER A 168 -14.90 -3.79 -2.23
N LEU A 169 -14.48 -3.15 -1.13
CA LEU A 169 -13.84 -3.83 -0.01
C LEU A 169 -14.80 -4.81 0.70
N PRO A 170 -14.27 -5.80 1.45
CA PRO A 170 -15.10 -6.71 2.23
C PRO A 170 -15.82 -5.99 3.39
N ASP A 171 -16.90 -6.59 3.89
CA ASP A 171 -17.78 -5.97 4.89
C ASP A 171 -17.06 -5.64 6.21
N ASP A 172 -16.06 -6.44 6.61
CA ASP A 172 -15.21 -6.18 7.79
C ASP A 172 -14.33 -4.92 7.65
N LYS A 173 -14.25 -4.36 6.43
CA LYS A 173 -13.60 -3.09 6.10
C LYS A 173 -14.58 -1.96 5.84
N LYS A 174 -15.74 -2.26 5.28
CA LYS A 174 -16.79 -1.26 4.97
C LYS A 174 -17.60 -0.89 6.20
N ASN A 175 -17.85 -1.83 7.11
CA ASN A 175 -18.63 -1.62 8.31
C ASN A 175 -17.68 -1.34 9.48
N ALA A 176 -17.28 -0.07 9.61
CA ALA A 176 -16.34 0.35 10.64
C ALA A 176 -17.04 0.73 11.95
N ILE A 177 -16.26 0.72 13.03
CA ILE A 177 -16.65 1.20 14.35
C ILE A 177 -16.46 2.71 14.38
N VAL A 178 -17.55 3.43 14.60
CA VAL A 178 -17.65 4.89 14.74
C VAL A 178 -18.14 5.18 16.15
N ASN A 179 -17.36 5.90 16.95
CA ASN A 179 -17.72 6.26 18.34
C ASN A 179 -18.17 5.07 19.21
N GLY A 180 -17.61 3.88 18.98
CA GLY A 180 -17.90 2.66 19.75
C GLY A 180 -19.02 1.79 19.19
N GLU A 181 -19.69 2.20 18.10
CA GLU A 181 -20.76 1.44 17.45
C GLU A 181 -20.37 1.06 16.02
N GLU A 182 -20.73 -0.14 15.58
CA GLU A 182 -20.57 -0.54 14.19
C GLU A 182 -21.60 0.18 13.32
N VAL A 183 -21.15 0.84 12.26
CA VAL A 183 -22.00 1.58 11.32
C VAL A 183 -21.77 1.04 9.91
N ILE A 184 -22.84 0.61 9.26
CA ILE A 184 -22.80 0.07 7.89
C ILE A 184 -22.21 1.11 6.93
N ASP A 185 -21.29 0.65 6.06
CA ASP A 185 -20.62 1.44 5.02
C ASP A 185 -19.83 2.67 5.51
N SER A 186 -19.62 2.80 6.82
CA SER A 186 -18.87 3.92 7.42
C SER A 186 -17.38 3.92 7.10
N GLY A 187 -16.84 2.79 6.67
CA GLY A 187 -15.47 2.61 6.21
C GLY A 187 -15.25 2.97 4.74
N ILE A 188 -16.31 3.13 3.95
CA ILE A 188 -16.27 3.59 2.55
C ILE A 188 -16.19 5.11 2.54
N ALA A 189 -15.18 5.69 1.91
CA ALA A 189 -15.07 7.14 1.78
C ALA A 189 -15.93 7.63 0.61
N ASP A 190 -16.65 8.74 0.82
CA ASP A 190 -17.39 9.44 -0.24
C ASP A 190 -16.68 10.73 -0.68
N PHE A 191 -15.87 11.29 0.24
CA PHE A 191 -15.16 12.55 0.05
C PHE A 191 -13.66 12.33 0.14
N ILE A 192 -12.91 13.22 -0.49
CA ILE A 192 -11.47 13.28 -0.39
C ILE A 192 -11.03 14.69 -0.02
N LEU A 193 -9.97 14.74 0.79
CA LEU A 193 -9.31 15.98 1.17
C LEU A 193 -7.80 15.79 1.01
N VAL A 194 -7.21 16.53 0.07
CA VAL A 194 -5.75 16.55 -0.13
C VAL A 194 -5.14 17.67 0.68
N VAL A 195 -4.18 17.34 1.54
CA VAL A 195 -3.66 18.26 2.56
C VAL A 195 -2.15 18.41 2.47
N ASP A 196 -1.69 19.64 2.71
CA ASP A 196 -0.28 19.93 2.95
C ASP A 196 0.03 19.62 4.43
N GLN A 197 0.75 18.53 4.70
CA GLN A 197 0.94 18.07 6.07
C GLN A 197 1.67 19.10 6.97
N ASP A 198 2.42 20.02 6.37
CA ASP A 198 3.22 21.02 7.08
C ASP A 198 2.42 22.26 7.51
N LYS A 199 1.14 22.36 7.13
CA LYS A 199 0.28 23.51 7.44
C LYS A 199 -0.84 23.12 8.38
N ASN A 200 -1.17 24.04 9.29
CA ASN A 200 -2.40 23.94 10.07
C ASN A 200 -3.57 24.32 9.16
N MET A 201 -4.55 23.44 9.09
CA MET A 201 -5.76 23.63 8.28
C MET A 201 -6.76 24.49 9.03
N THR A 202 -7.38 25.44 8.32
CA THR A 202 -8.55 26.19 8.80
C THR A 202 -9.85 25.61 8.22
N ILE A 203 -11.00 26.02 8.74
CA ILE A 203 -12.30 25.68 8.14
C ILE A 203 -12.37 26.17 6.68
N GLU A 204 -11.84 27.35 6.36
CA GLU A 204 -11.84 27.87 4.99
C GLU A 204 -10.99 26.99 4.05
N ASP A 205 -9.84 26.50 4.53
CA ASP A 205 -9.01 25.56 3.77
C ASP A 205 -9.74 24.22 3.55
N PHE A 206 -10.44 23.72 4.59
CA PHE A 206 -11.26 22.52 4.52
C PHE A 206 -12.38 22.66 3.47
N GLU A 207 -13.15 23.76 3.52
CA GLU A 207 -14.24 24.05 2.58
C GLU A 207 -13.75 24.11 1.12
N LYS A 208 -12.58 24.69 0.89
CA LYS A 208 -11.98 24.79 -0.45
C LYS A 208 -11.42 23.46 -0.95
N GLY A 209 -10.88 22.66 -0.05
CA GLY A 209 -10.22 21.40 -0.38
C GLY A 209 -11.16 20.19 -0.49
N LEU A 210 -12.28 20.20 0.23
CA LEU A 210 -13.20 19.07 0.29
C LEU A 210 -13.95 18.90 -1.04
N MET A 211 -13.93 17.69 -1.59
CA MET A 211 -14.73 17.31 -2.76
C MET A 211 -15.14 15.85 -2.69
N THR A 212 -16.14 15.46 -3.47
CA THR A 212 -16.46 14.03 -3.63
C THR A 212 -15.34 13.32 -4.37
N ILE A 213 -15.18 12.01 -4.12
CA ILE A 213 -14.16 11.21 -4.80
C ILE A 213 -14.42 11.16 -6.31
N GLU A 214 -15.68 11.09 -6.74
CA GLU A 214 -16.04 11.10 -8.16
C GLU A 214 -15.58 12.40 -8.83
N LYS A 215 -15.86 13.54 -8.19
CA LYS A 215 -15.44 14.85 -8.69
C LYS A 215 -13.93 14.97 -8.74
N PHE A 216 -13.23 14.49 -7.71
CA PHE A 216 -11.77 14.45 -7.69
C PHE A 216 -11.19 13.64 -8.85
N VAL A 217 -11.71 12.43 -9.10
CA VAL A 217 -11.25 11.59 -10.20
C VAL A 217 -11.53 12.23 -11.56
N GLU A 218 -12.68 12.89 -11.71
CA GLU A 218 -13.06 13.59 -12.94
C GLU A 218 -12.19 14.82 -13.22
N THR A 219 -11.95 15.67 -12.21
CA THR A 219 -11.22 16.94 -12.36
C THR A 219 -9.72 16.75 -12.34
N GLU A 220 -9.19 15.98 -11.39
CA GLU A 220 -7.74 15.82 -11.19
C GLU A 220 -7.15 14.72 -12.08
N LYS A 221 -7.97 13.80 -12.58
CA LYS A 221 -7.56 12.67 -13.43
C LYS A 221 -6.31 11.96 -12.88
N PRO A 222 -6.33 11.53 -11.61
CA PRO A 222 -5.15 10.99 -10.96
C PRO A 222 -4.65 9.76 -11.71
N THR A 223 -3.34 9.71 -11.95
CA THR A 223 -2.71 8.51 -12.51
C THR A 223 -2.41 7.53 -11.37
N VAL A 224 -2.93 6.31 -11.49
CA VAL A 224 -2.58 5.21 -10.58
C VAL A 224 -1.43 4.44 -11.20
N TYR A 225 -0.38 4.19 -10.41
CA TYR A 225 0.73 3.34 -10.78
C TYR A 225 0.67 2.07 -9.94
N PHE A 226 1.20 0.98 -10.49
CA PHE A 226 1.54 -0.18 -9.68
C PHE A 226 3.03 -0.15 -9.33
N ALA A 227 3.38 -0.67 -8.15
CA ALA A 227 4.74 -0.88 -7.71
C ALA A 227 4.92 -2.30 -7.16
N CYS A 228 5.99 -2.96 -7.58
CA CYS A 228 6.38 -4.29 -7.11
C CYS A 228 7.51 -4.16 -6.08
N LYS A 229 7.21 -4.40 -4.81
CA LYS A 229 8.17 -4.25 -3.70
C LYS A 229 8.67 -5.62 -3.23
N ALA A 230 9.99 -5.79 -3.20
CA ALA A 230 10.61 -7.05 -2.81
C ALA A 230 10.19 -7.50 -1.40
N LEU A 231 9.95 -8.80 -1.26
CA LEU A 231 9.89 -9.52 0.00
C LEU A 231 11.14 -10.40 0.07
N ASN A 232 11.95 -10.24 1.11
CA ASN A 232 13.23 -10.92 1.24
C ASN A 232 13.26 -11.80 2.48
N TYR A 233 13.82 -13.00 2.35
CA TYR A 233 14.37 -13.75 3.46
C TYR A 233 15.71 -13.13 3.87
N ARG A 234 15.88 -12.84 5.16
CA ARG A 234 17.09 -12.24 5.74
C ARG A 234 17.79 -13.28 6.60
N ALA A 235 18.90 -13.83 6.13
CA ALA A 235 19.55 -14.98 6.76
C ALA A 235 20.00 -14.70 8.20
N GLU A 236 20.51 -13.50 8.50
CA GLU A 236 20.95 -13.16 9.86
C GLU A 236 19.82 -13.08 10.89
N LYS A 237 18.61 -12.81 10.42
CA LYS A 237 17.41 -12.69 11.26
C LYS A 237 16.52 -13.92 11.18
N ASP A 238 16.88 -14.86 10.30
CA ASP A 238 16.10 -16.04 9.95
C ASP A 238 14.60 -15.76 9.73
N LYS A 239 14.29 -14.70 8.95
CA LYS A 239 12.89 -14.24 8.77
C LYS A 239 12.64 -13.40 7.53
N TRP A 240 11.36 -13.32 7.15
CA TRP A 240 10.77 -12.39 6.18
C TRP A 240 9.60 -11.60 6.80
N ASP A 241 9.03 -10.64 6.06
CA ASP A 241 7.98 -9.73 6.56
C ASP A 241 6.55 -10.29 6.42
N GLY A 242 6.36 -11.54 6.87
CA GLY A 242 5.08 -12.25 6.97
C GLY A 242 4.58 -12.87 5.66
N ASP A 243 3.41 -13.49 5.73
CA ASP A 243 2.82 -14.25 4.62
C ASP A 243 2.16 -13.35 3.58
N ARG A 244 2.98 -12.66 2.77
CA ARG A 244 2.49 -11.67 1.80
C ARG A 244 2.25 -12.32 0.44
N PRO A 245 1.10 -12.03 -0.21
CA PRO A 245 0.90 -12.33 -1.63
C PRO A 245 1.97 -11.72 -2.52
N LEU A 246 2.42 -12.48 -3.52
CA LEU A 246 3.50 -12.11 -4.44
C LEU A 246 2.96 -12.05 -5.88
N SER A 247 3.11 -10.93 -6.57
CA SER A 247 2.71 -10.78 -7.99
C SER A 247 3.73 -11.36 -8.96
N VAL A 248 4.98 -11.46 -8.52
CA VAL A 248 6.05 -12.22 -9.18
C VAL A 248 6.78 -12.91 -8.05
N TYR A 249 6.95 -14.22 -8.12
CA TYR A 249 7.71 -14.97 -7.13
C TYR A 249 8.96 -15.58 -7.76
N VAL A 250 9.92 -15.92 -6.91
CA VAL A 250 11.11 -16.66 -7.34
C VAL A 250 10.90 -18.12 -6.97
N ASP A 251 10.77 -18.98 -7.97
CA ASP A 251 10.75 -20.42 -7.79
C ASP A 251 12.17 -20.92 -7.53
N TRP A 252 12.47 -21.14 -6.25
CA TRP A 252 13.76 -21.60 -5.79
C TRP A 252 13.80 -23.13 -5.73
N ARG A 253 14.89 -23.72 -6.22
CA ARG A 253 15.11 -25.18 -6.21
C ARG A 253 16.60 -25.50 -6.26
N ILE A 254 16.95 -26.76 -6.01
CA ILE A 254 18.31 -27.27 -6.24
C ILE A 254 18.32 -28.06 -7.53
N GLU A 255 19.22 -27.72 -8.44
CA GLU A 255 19.52 -28.50 -9.65
C GLU A 255 21.04 -28.70 -9.72
N ASN A 256 21.49 -29.94 -9.96
CA ASN A 256 22.92 -30.26 -10.04
C ASN A 256 23.77 -29.75 -8.84
N SER A 257 23.20 -29.80 -7.63
CA SER A 257 23.81 -29.29 -6.39
C SER A 257 24.00 -27.76 -6.32
N GLU A 258 23.38 -27.02 -7.23
CA GLU A 258 23.35 -25.56 -7.23
C GLU A 258 21.95 -25.05 -6.89
N LEU A 259 21.88 -23.94 -6.14
CA LEU A 259 20.64 -23.19 -5.94
C LEU A 259 20.29 -22.44 -7.23
N VAL A 260 19.10 -22.71 -7.75
CA VAL A 260 18.52 -22.06 -8.94
C VAL A 260 17.30 -21.23 -8.52
N GLY A 261 17.14 -20.06 -9.12
CA GLY A 261 15.98 -19.17 -8.90
C GLY A 261 15.36 -18.72 -10.22
N GLU A 262 14.13 -19.15 -10.49
CA GLU A 262 13.39 -18.79 -11.70
C GLU A 262 12.27 -17.78 -11.38
N LEU A 263 12.17 -16.71 -12.17
CA LEU A 263 11.11 -15.72 -12.01
C LEU A 263 9.80 -16.22 -12.61
N ARG A 264 8.77 -16.35 -11.77
CA ARG A 264 7.43 -16.78 -12.15
C ARG A 264 6.47 -15.60 -12.13
N PHE A 265 5.84 -15.36 -13.28
CA PHE A 265 4.91 -14.25 -13.54
C PHE A 265 3.46 -14.74 -13.65
N ASP A 266 3.26 -16.05 -13.69
CA ASP A 266 1.98 -16.74 -13.64
C ASP A 266 1.42 -16.76 -12.21
N GLU A 267 0.11 -16.98 -12.11
CA GLU A 267 -0.62 -17.11 -10.83
C GLU A 267 -0.31 -15.96 -9.84
N PRO A 268 -0.44 -14.69 -10.25
CA PRO A 268 -0.07 -13.56 -9.40
C PRO A 268 -0.93 -13.52 -8.14
N LEU A 269 -0.29 -13.26 -7.00
CA LEU A 269 -0.90 -13.15 -5.67
C LEU A 269 -1.44 -14.47 -5.08
N HIS A 270 -1.32 -15.60 -5.79
CA HIS A 270 -1.67 -16.93 -5.26
C HIS A 270 -0.57 -17.48 -4.36
N HIS A 271 0.69 -17.28 -4.74
CA HIS A 271 1.85 -17.65 -3.92
C HIS A 271 2.20 -16.57 -2.90
N LYS A 272 2.61 -17.01 -1.70
CA LYS A 272 2.86 -16.11 -0.57
C LYS A 272 4.22 -16.32 0.09
N GLY A 273 4.62 -15.33 0.87
CA GLY A 273 5.91 -15.28 1.55
C GLY A 273 6.25 -16.51 2.38
N ASN A 274 5.30 -17.14 3.08
CA ASN A 274 5.61 -18.31 3.90
C ASN A 274 5.96 -19.53 3.06
N GLU A 275 5.24 -19.75 1.96
CA GLU A 275 5.50 -20.86 1.05
C GLU A 275 6.95 -20.79 0.51
N ILE A 276 7.30 -19.64 -0.08
CA ILE A 276 8.61 -19.45 -0.71
C ILE A 276 9.72 -19.32 0.34
N GLY A 277 9.44 -18.65 1.46
CA GLY A 277 10.38 -18.47 2.57
C GLY A 277 10.79 -19.78 3.22
N ASN A 278 9.81 -20.62 3.57
CA ASN A 278 10.05 -21.95 4.14
C ASN A 278 10.82 -22.84 3.15
N ARG A 279 10.47 -22.77 1.86
CA ARG A 279 11.20 -23.49 0.80
C ARG A 279 12.67 -23.09 0.77
N ILE A 280 12.97 -21.78 0.77
CA ILE A 280 14.35 -21.28 0.79
C ILE A 280 15.11 -21.73 2.03
N GLN A 281 14.49 -21.68 3.22
CA GLN A 281 15.14 -22.17 4.43
C GLN A 281 15.55 -23.64 4.30
N ASN A 282 14.66 -24.50 3.79
CA ASN A 282 14.95 -25.91 3.59
C ASN A 282 16.08 -26.15 2.57
N LEU A 283 16.08 -25.42 1.45
CA LEU A 283 17.13 -25.54 0.43
C LEU A 283 18.50 -25.09 0.97
N LEU A 284 18.55 -24.03 1.77
CA LEU A 284 19.79 -23.60 2.42
C LEU A 284 20.29 -24.64 3.43
N LEU A 285 19.39 -25.27 4.19
CA LEU A 285 19.75 -26.37 5.09
C LEU A 285 20.34 -27.56 4.33
N GLU A 286 19.74 -27.94 3.19
CA GLU A 286 20.24 -29.01 2.32
C GLU A 286 21.65 -28.71 1.77
N LEU A 287 21.91 -27.46 1.41
CA LEU A 287 23.23 -26.99 0.96
C LEU A 287 24.23 -26.76 2.12
N GLY A 288 23.81 -26.94 3.38
CA GLY A 288 24.65 -26.66 4.55
C GLY A 288 25.01 -25.18 4.69
N ILE A 289 24.14 -24.28 4.21
CA ILE A 289 24.29 -22.82 4.26
C ILE A 289 23.45 -22.24 5.42
N ASN A 290 24.08 -21.35 6.18
CA ASN A 290 23.46 -20.58 7.26
C ASN A 290 23.98 -19.13 7.27
N SER A 291 23.60 -18.34 8.27
CA SER A 291 24.01 -16.92 8.37
C SER A 291 25.52 -16.71 8.48
N ASP A 292 26.24 -17.65 9.09
CA ASP A 292 27.67 -17.54 9.39
C ASP A 292 28.53 -17.86 8.18
N ASN A 293 28.06 -18.79 7.36
CA ASN A 293 28.76 -19.22 6.15
C ASN A 293 28.05 -18.78 4.85
N PHE A 294 27.11 -17.84 4.91
CA PHE A 294 26.28 -17.39 3.79
C PHE A 294 27.06 -17.05 2.52
N LEU A 295 28.30 -16.56 2.64
CA LEU A 295 29.14 -16.25 1.48
C LEU A 295 29.52 -17.48 0.65
N ARG A 296 29.51 -18.70 1.22
CA ARG A 296 29.69 -19.96 0.49
C ARG A 296 28.61 -20.20 -0.54
N LEU A 297 27.46 -19.52 -0.43
CA LEU A 297 26.41 -19.56 -1.44
C LEU A 297 26.94 -19.12 -2.82
N LYS A 298 28.00 -18.29 -2.88
CA LYS A 298 28.68 -17.94 -4.15
C LYS A 298 29.24 -19.16 -4.91
N ASP A 299 29.53 -20.24 -4.21
CA ASP A 299 30.13 -21.46 -4.78
C ASP A 299 29.07 -22.48 -5.23
N VAL A 300 27.81 -22.27 -4.86
CA VAL A 300 26.70 -23.23 -5.05
C VAL A 300 25.43 -22.55 -5.55
N ILE A 301 25.56 -21.45 -6.28
CA ILE A 301 24.46 -20.81 -7.01
C ILE A 301 24.66 -20.97 -8.51
N ASP A 302 23.56 -21.15 -9.22
CA ASP A 302 23.58 -21.13 -10.68
C ASP A 302 24.03 -19.76 -11.20
N SER A 303 24.89 -19.80 -12.22
CA SER A 303 25.54 -18.61 -12.77
C SER A 303 24.58 -17.60 -13.43
N SER A 304 23.34 -18.00 -13.75
CA SER A 304 22.32 -17.11 -14.31
C SER A 304 21.65 -16.22 -13.26
N ILE A 305 21.82 -16.52 -11.96
CA ILE A 305 21.23 -15.73 -10.88
C ILE A 305 21.85 -14.34 -10.82
N SER A 306 21.00 -13.31 -10.87
CA SER A 306 21.42 -11.92 -10.66
C SER A 306 21.75 -11.69 -9.18
N VAL A 307 22.99 -11.30 -8.88
CA VAL A 307 23.48 -11.11 -7.51
C VAL A 307 23.96 -9.67 -7.25
N CYS A 308 23.85 -9.24 -6.01
CA CYS A 308 24.51 -8.05 -5.49
C CYS A 308 25.72 -8.50 -4.66
N GLY A 309 26.89 -8.50 -5.30
CA GLY A 309 28.14 -9.06 -4.81
C GLY A 309 28.78 -8.35 -3.62
#